data_AF-A0A6C0JQ43-F1
#
_entry.id   AF-A0A6C0JQ43-F1
#
_cell.length_a   1.000
_cell.length_b   1.000
_cell.length_c   1.000
_cell.angle_alpha   90.00
_cell.angle_beta   90.00
_cell.angle_gamma   90.00
#
_symmetry.space_group_name_H-M   'P 1'
#
loop_
_entity.id
_entity.type
_entity.pdbx_description
1 polymer ?
#
loop_
_entity_poly.entity_id
_entity_poly.type
_entity_poly.pdbx_seq_one_letter_code
_entity_poly.pdbx_strand_id
1 'polypeptide(L)'
;MEHDCELLKWFLIMLIVLNIVFICLNFYANKEYFVLDSDTVYLNEVKKKVYLIDPSFANIPILPGNESVTVNKKDVFICLKDPITLQYYSQDVLVYVLLHEISHVLSKSYSLNKHNEEFSKNFNILLNKAISIGIMSPNINIPSNYCSLNKTATIKSFIKKWF
;
A
#
# COMPACT_ATOMS: atom_id res chain seq x y z
N MET A 1 53.21 25.79 29.18
CA MET A 1 51.90 26.39 29.54
C MET A 1 51.21 27.00 28.33
N GLU A 2 51.86 27.88 27.54
CA GLU A 2 51.24 28.48 26.35
C GLU A 2 51.11 27.49 25.17
N HIS A 3 52.10 26.61 24.97
CA HIS A 3 52.05 25.53 23.96
C HIS A 3 50.99 24.45 24.25
N ASP A 4 50.70 24.19 25.53
CA ASP A 4 49.74 23.16 25.94
C ASP A 4 48.29 23.58 25.63
N CYS A 5 48.03 24.90 25.63
CA CYS A 5 46.74 25.49 25.29
C CYS A 5 46.44 25.39 23.78
N GLU A 6 47.45 25.59 22.94
CA GLU A 6 47.29 25.46 21.48
C GLU A 6 47.04 24.00 21.06
N LEU A 7 47.74 23.04 21.67
CA LEU A 7 47.52 21.62 21.40
C LEU A 7 46.08 21.17 21.74
N LEU A 8 45.54 21.66 22.86
CA LEU A 8 44.17 21.36 23.29
C LEU A 8 43.12 21.92 22.33
N LYS A 9 43.34 23.12 21.78
CA LYS A 9 42.44 23.72 20.78
C LYS A 9 42.39 22.88 19.50
N TRP A 10 43.55 22.46 18.99
CA TRP A 10 43.60 21.61 17.80
C TRP A 10 42.95 20.24 18.02
N PHE A 11 43.09 19.67 19.21
CA PHE A 11 42.43 18.42 19.58
C PHE A 11 40.90 18.56 19.58
N LEU A 12 40.37 19.65 20.14
CA LEU A 12 38.92 19.92 20.15
C LEU A 12 38.37 20.16 18.73
N ILE A 13 39.10 20.90 17.89
CA ILE A 13 38.72 21.11 16.48
C ILE A 13 38.67 19.78 15.74
N MET A 14 39.67 18.91 15.94
CA MET A 14 39.71 17.58 15.32
C MET A 14 38.49 16.73 15.73
N LEU A 15 38.12 16.73 17.01
CA LEU A 15 36.95 16.00 17.49
C LEU A 15 35.63 16.53 16.89
N ILE A 16 35.51 17.84 16.74
CA ILE A 16 34.33 18.46 16.09
C ILE A 16 34.26 18.04 14.62
N VAL A 17 35.36 18.10 13.90
CA VAL A 17 35.42 17.67 12.48
C VAL A 17 35.06 16.20 12.35
N LEU A 18 35.58 15.32 13.20
CA LEU A 18 35.24 13.90 13.18
C LEU A 18 33.75 13.64 13.44
N ASN A 19 33.13 14.38 14.38
CA ASN A 19 31.69 14.27 14.63
C ASN A 19 30.86 14.76 13.44
N ILE A 20 31.25 15.88 12.81
CA ILE A 20 30.58 16.38 11.61
C ILE A 20 30.70 15.34 10.48
N VAL A 21 31.89 14.78 10.25
CA VAL A 21 32.09 13.72 9.26
C VAL A 21 31.24 12.50 9.58
N PHE A 22 31.19 12.06 10.85
CA PHE A 22 30.34 10.93 11.27
C PHE A 22 28.85 11.20 11.03
N ILE A 23 28.36 12.39 11.39
CA ILE A 23 26.96 12.80 11.13
C ILE A 23 26.70 12.83 9.62
N CYS A 24 27.61 13.39 8.83
CA CYS A 24 27.49 13.40 7.37
C CYS A 24 27.47 11.99 6.80
N LEU A 25 28.35 11.09 7.26
CA LEU A 25 28.38 9.70 6.82
C LEU A 25 27.09 8.96 7.19
N ASN A 26 26.56 9.15 8.39
CA ASN A 26 25.25 8.60 8.77
C ASN A 26 24.14 9.18 7.91
N PHE A 27 24.17 10.48 7.61
CA PHE A 27 23.20 11.12 6.72
C PHE A 27 23.30 10.60 5.28
N TYR A 28 24.51 10.38 4.76
CA TYR A 28 24.76 9.81 3.43
C TYR A 28 24.38 8.33 3.36
N ALA A 29 24.71 7.53 4.38
CA ALA A 29 24.29 6.13 4.48
C ALA A 29 22.77 6.01 4.61
N ASN A 30 22.12 6.90 5.38
CA ASN A 30 20.67 6.96 5.47
C ASN A 30 20.00 7.54 4.21
N LYS A 31 20.75 8.21 3.32
CA LYS A 31 20.19 8.73 2.06
C LYS A 31 19.77 7.61 1.11
N GLU A 32 20.36 6.42 1.24
CA GLU A 32 19.94 5.21 0.53
C GLU A 32 18.57 4.68 1.00
N TYR A 33 18.05 5.17 2.13
CA TYR A 33 16.69 4.90 2.62
C TYR A 33 15.62 5.82 1.98
N PHE A 34 16.02 6.86 1.24
CA PHE A 34 15.12 7.79 0.54
C PHE A 34 15.06 7.52 -0.97
N VAL A 35 15.33 6.29 -1.40
CA VAL A 35 14.85 5.84 -2.71
C VAL A 35 13.32 5.87 -2.63
N LEU A 36 12.68 6.59 -3.55
CA LEU A 36 11.23 6.54 -3.77
C LEU A 36 10.80 5.07 -3.66
N ASP A 37 10.18 4.72 -2.53
CA ASP A 37 10.01 3.32 -2.13
C ASP A 37 9.34 2.56 -3.28
N SER A 38 9.93 1.44 -3.68
CA SER A 38 9.40 0.56 -4.73
C SER A 38 7.91 0.27 -4.56
N ASP A 39 7.47 0.15 -3.30
CA ASP A 39 6.06 -0.04 -2.94
C ASP A 39 5.21 1.18 -3.26
N THR A 40 5.73 2.39 -3.04
CA THR A 40 5.07 3.64 -3.41
C THR A 40 4.93 3.76 -4.93
N VAL A 41 5.97 3.42 -5.69
CA VAL A 41 5.91 3.45 -7.17
C VAL A 41 4.85 2.48 -7.67
N TYR A 42 4.89 1.23 -7.22
CA TYR A 42 3.98 0.19 -7.66
C TYR A 42 2.53 0.48 -7.25
N LEU A 43 2.31 0.94 -6.01
CA LEU A 43 1.00 1.36 -5.54
C LEU A 43 0.44 2.53 -6.35
N ASN A 44 1.28 3.48 -6.75
CA ASN A 44 0.83 4.61 -7.57
C ASN A 44 0.33 4.18 -8.94
N GLU A 45 0.88 3.12 -9.54
CA GLU A 45 0.36 2.55 -10.78
C GLU A 45 -1.04 1.95 -10.59
N VAL A 46 -1.25 1.22 -9.49
CA VAL A 46 -2.56 0.67 -9.14
C VAL A 46 -3.57 1.79 -8.84
N LYS A 47 -3.17 2.84 -8.12
CA LYS A 47 -4.01 4.01 -7.84
C LYS A 47 -4.41 4.76 -9.12
N LYS A 48 -3.49 4.91 -10.08
CA LYS A 48 -3.81 5.51 -11.39
C LYS A 48 -4.89 4.73 -12.13
N LYS A 49 -4.84 3.39 -12.09
CA LYS A 49 -5.91 2.56 -12.67
C LYS A 49 -7.25 2.82 -11.98
N VAL A 50 -7.29 2.76 -10.65
CA VAL A 50 -8.53 2.96 -9.89
C VAL A 50 -9.09 4.37 -10.04
N TYR A 51 -8.23 5.39 -10.21
CA TYR A 51 -8.65 6.76 -10.53
C TYR A 51 -9.47 6.86 -11.83
N LEU A 52 -9.19 6.03 -12.84
CA LEU A 52 -9.97 5.99 -14.08
C LEU A 52 -11.40 5.45 -13.88
N ILE A 53 -11.63 4.70 -12.80
CA ILE A 53 -12.96 4.20 -12.43
C ILE A 53 -13.77 5.35 -11.82
N ASP A 54 -13.20 6.06 -10.86
CA ASP A 54 -13.82 7.24 -10.26
C ASP A 54 -12.74 8.20 -9.73
N PRO A 55 -12.68 9.45 -10.25
CA PRO A 55 -11.71 10.45 -9.79
C PRO A 55 -11.82 10.78 -8.30
N SER A 56 -12.98 10.58 -7.67
CA SER A 56 -13.17 10.83 -6.24
C SER A 56 -12.30 9.95 -5.34
N PHE A 57 -11.83 8.81 -5.86
CA PHE A 57 -10.92 7.91 -5.15
C PHE A 57 -9.53 8.52 -4.89
N ALA A 58 -9.17 9.60 -5.57
CA ALA A 58 -7.94 10.36 -5.26
C ALA A 58 -7.93 10.91 -3.82
N ASN A 59 -9.11 11.08 -3.20
CA ASN A 59 -9.24 11.61 -1.85
C ASN A 59 -9.17 10.53 -0.76
N ILE A 60 -9.11 9.25 -1.14
CA ILE A 60 -9.01 8.13 -0.19
C ILE A 60 -7.52 7.91 0.14
N PRO A 61 -7.11 8.00 1.42
CA PRO A 61 -5.75 7.63 1.82
C PRO A 61 -5.52 6.15 1.55
N ILE A 62 -4.65 5.85 0.58
CA ILE A 62 -4.26 4.48 0.22
C ILE A 62 -2.76 4.36 0.43
N LEU A 63 -2.35 3.46 1.32
CA LEU A 63 -0.99 3.26 1.79
C LEU A 63 -0.58 1.78 1.66
N PRO A 64 0.72 1.47 1.51
CA PRO A 64 1.20 0.10 1.65
C PRO A 64 1.02 -0.39 3.10
N GLY A 65 0.76 -1.68 3.27
CA GLY A 65 0.65 -2.34 4.56
C GLY A 65 0.97 -3.83 4.47
N ASN A 66 1.09 -4.49 5.64
CA ASN A 66 1.34 -5.94 5.70
C ASN A 66 0.07 -6.77 5.43
N GLU A 67 -1.09 -6.14 5.50
CA GLU A 67 -2.39 -6.71 5.21
C GLU A 67 -3.20 -5.73 4.37
N SER A 68 -4.22 -6.23 3.66
CA SER A 68 -5.19 -5.35 2.99
C SER A 68 -6.38 -5.13 3.90
N VAL A 69 -6.59 -3.89 4.33
CA VAL A 69 -7.63 -3.55 5.30
C VAL A 69 -8.02 -2.08 5.23
N THR A 70 -9.31 -1.83 5.42
CA THR A 70 -9.86 -0.50 5.61
C THR A 70 -10.07 -0.21 7.10
N VAL A 71 -9.44 0.85 7.59
CA VAL A 71 -9.54 1.32 8.97
C VAL A 71 -10.49 2.53 9.02
N ASN A 72 -11.45 2.49 9.95
CA ASN A 72 -12.42 3.57 10.20
C ASN A 72 -13.19 4.05 8.96
N LYS A 73 -13.35 3.18 7.94
CA LYS A 73 -13.98 3.51 6.65
C LYS A 73 -13.34 4.70 5.93
N LYS A 74 -12.04 4.91 6.13
CA LYS A 74 -11.31 6.05 5.59
C LYS A 74 -9.96 5.63 5.04
N ASP A 75 -9.13 5.05 5.90
CA ASP A 75 -7.74 4.74 5.57
C ASP A 75 -7.65 3.33 5.03
N VAL A 76 -7.13 3.20 3.82
CA VAL A 76 -6.97 1.92 3.13
C VAL A 76 -5.50 1.52 3.13
N PHE A 77 -5.21 0.35 3.69
CA PHE A 77 -3.91 -0.30 3.60
C PHE A 77 -4.01 -1.43 2.58
N ILE A 78 -2.97 -1.58 1.75
CA ILE A 78 -2.89 -2.62 0.72
C ILE A 78 -1.61 -3.44 0.90
N CYS A 79 -1.75 -4.76 0.87
CA CYS A 79 -0.61 -5.68 0.83
C CYS A 79 -0.13 -5.86 -0.61
N LEU A 80 1.03 -5.31 -0.93
CA LEU A 80 1.55 -5.31 -2.31
C LEU A 80 2.28 -6.61 -2.67
N LYS A 81 2.84 -7.29 -1.66
CA LYS A 81 3.77 -8.41 -1.84
C LYS A 81 3.29 -9.67 -1.12
N ASP A 82 3.65 -10.80 -1.68
CA ASP A 82 3.56 -12.09 -1.00
C ASP A 82 4.47 -12.09 0.25
N PRO A 83 3.95 -12.42 1.45
CA PRO A 83 4.72 -12.31 2.68
C PRO A 83 5.86 -13.33 2.78
N ILE A 84 5.84 -14.39 1.95
CA ILE A 84 6.85 -15.45 1.93
C ILE A 84 7.87 -15.17 0.82
N THR A 85 7.40 -14.94 -0.40
CA THR A 85 8.28 -14.79 -1.57
C THR A 85 8.76 -13.35 -1.78
N LEU A 86 8.12 -12.38 -1.12
CA LEU A 86 8.34 -10.93 -1.27
C LEU A 86 8.09 -10.40 -2.70
N GLN A 87 7.49 -11.22 -3.56
CA GLN A 87 7.13 -10.85 -4.93
C GLN A 87 5.85 -10.03 -4.93
N TYR A 88 5.80 -9.03 -5.80
CA TYR A 88 4.58 -8.25 -6.00
C TYR A 88 3.45 -9.10 -6.55
N TYR A 89 2.24 -8.90 -6.04
CA TYR A 89 1.04 -9.42 -6.69
C TYR A 89 0.81 -8.70 -8.02
N SER A 90 0.18 -9.40 -8.97
CA SER A 90 -0.21 -8.78 -10.25
C SER A 90 -1.12 -7.57 -10.04
N GLN A 91 -1.04 -6.59 -10.94
CA GLN A 91 -1.87 -5.39 -10.86
C GLN A 91 -3.38 -5.71 -10.86
N ASP A 92 -3.82 -6.74 -11.59
CA ASP A 92 -5.24 -7.16 -11.61
C ASP A 92 -5.72 -7.61 -10.23
N VAL A 93 -4.90 -8.40 -9.52
CA VAL A 93 -5.19 -8.81 -8.13
C VAL A 93 -5.25 -7.59 -7.22
N LEU A 94 -4.30 -6.66 -7.33
CA LEU A 94 -4.26 -5.47 -6.48
C LEU A 94 -5.41 -4.50 -6.77
N VAL A 95 -5.80 -4.34 -8.03
CA VAL A 95 -7.00 -3.56 -8.39
C VAL A 95 -8.23 -4.21 -7.76
N TYR A 96 -8.41 -5.53 -7.91
CA TYR A 96 -9.55 -6.24 -7.30
C TYR A 96 -9.63 -6.00 -5.78
N VAL A 97 -8.50 -6.15 -5.08
CA VAL A 97 -8.46 -5.97 -3.62
C VAL A 97 -8.65 -4.50 -3.24
N LEU A 98 -8.08 -3.57 -3.99
CA LEU A 98 -8.30 -2.14 -3.71
C LEU A 98 -9.77 -1.75 -3.90
N LEU A 99 -10.46 -2.30 -4.89
CA LEU A 99 -11.91 -2.10 -5.05
C LEU A 99 -12.71 -2.71 -3.89
N HIS A 100 -12.26 -3.84 -3.33
CA HIS A 100 -12.85 -4.43 -2.13
C HIS A 100 -12.74 -3.46 -0.95
N GLU A 101 -11.55 -2.91 -0.71
CA GLU A 101 -11.32 -1.98 0.40
C GLU A 101 -12.06 -0.65 0.20
N ILE A 102 -12.09 -0.10 -1.01
CA ILE A 102 -12.89 1.09 -1.33
C ILE A 102 -14.38 0.82 -1.09
N SER A 103 -14.86 -0.40 -1.33
CA SER A 103 -16.26 -0.74 -1.05
C SER A 103 -16.58 -0.71 0.45
N HIS A 104 -15.61 -0.97 1.33
CA HIS A 104 -15.76 -0.74 2.78
C HIS A 104 -15.84 0.74 3.12
N VAL A 105 -15.08 1.59 2.42
CA VAL A 105 -15.15 3.06 2.56
C VAL A 105 -16.52 3.60 2.14
N LEU A 106 -17.05 3.11 1.01
CA LEU A 106 -18.32 3.58 0.46
C LEU A 106 -19.56 3.08 1.23
N SER A 107 -19.44 1.95 1.93
CA SER A 107 -20.54 1.36 2.69
C SER A 107 -20.71 2.07 4.03
N LYS A 108 -21.85 2.72 4.28
CA LYS A 108 -22.08 3.50 5.50
C LYS A 108 -22.45 2.63 6.71
N SER A 109 -23.07 1.48 6.49
CA SER A 109 -23.50 0.58 7.55
C SER A 109 -22.34 -0.08 8.31
N TYR A 110 -22.27 0.07 9.64
CA TYR A 110 -21.38 -0.70 10.51
C TYR A 110 -22.13 -1.95 10.98
N SER A 111 -22.31 -2.92 10.09
CA SER A 111 -22.95 -4.19 10.44
C SER A 111 -21.92 -5.16 11.02
N LEU A 112 -22.38 -6.09 11.88
CA LEU A 112 -21.61 -7.27 12.31
C LEU A 112 -21.04 -8.04 11.11
N ASN A 113 -21.77 -8.06 10.01
CA ASN A 113 -21.28 -8.52 8.72
C ASN A 113 -20.77 -7.33 7.90
N LYS A 114 -19.44 -7.21 7.78
CA LYS A 114 -18.76 -6.17 6.99
C LYS A 114 -19.02 -6.30 5.47
N HIS A 115 -19.54 -7.43 4.99
CA HIS A 115 -19.88 -7.71 3.59
C HIS A 115 -21.39 -7.90 3.42
N ASN A 116 -22.18 -6.90 3.79
CA ASN A 116 -23.63 -6.92 3.61
C ASN A 116 -24.05 -6.58 2.16
N GLU A 117 -25.35 -6.39 1.94
CA GLU A 117 -25.91 -6.07 0.62
C GLU A 117 -25.39 -4.73 0.08
N GLU A 118 -25.26 -3.71 0.92
CA GLU A 118 -24.70 -2.40 0.55
C GLU A 118 -23.27 -2.54 0.02
N PHE A 119 -22.42 -3.26 0.78
CA PHE A 119 -21.06 -3.59 0.35
C PHE A 119 -21.07 -4.33 -0.99
N SER A 120 -21.87 -5.39 -1.10
CA SER A 120 -21.90 -6.24 -2.30
C SER A 120 -22.33 -5.46 -3.53
N LYS A 121 -23.33 -4.57 -3.38
CA LYS A 121 -23.80 -3.68 -4.43
C LYS A 121 -22.70 -2.70 -4.86
N ASN A 122 -22.06 -2.02 -3.92
CA ASN A 122 -20.98 -1.07 -4.21
C ASN A 122 -19.81 -1.79 -4.91
N PHE A 123 -19.39 -2.93 -4.37
CA PHE A 123 -18.29 -3.71 -4.93
C PHE A 123 -18.57 -4.19 -6.35
N ASN A 124 -19.77 -4.72 -6.62
CA ASN A 124 -20.15 -5.18 -7.95
C ASN A 124 -20.21 -4.03 -8.97
N ILE A 125 -20.68 -2.85 -8.58
CA ILE A 125 -20.68 -1.67 -9.45
C ILE A 125 -19.25 -1.30 -9.86
N LEU A 126 -18.33 -1.25 -8.89
CA LEU A 126 -16.93 -0.92 -9.16
C LEU A 126 -16.23 -1.99 -10.01
N LEU A 127 -16.44 -3.27 -9.67
CA LEU A 127 -15.85 -4.40 -10.38
C LEU A 127 -16.30 -4.45 -11.84
N ASN A 128 -17.61 -4.34 -12.09
CA ASN A 128 -18.16 -4.34 -13.43
C ASN A 128 -17.65 -3.15 -14.26
N LYS A 129 -17.53 -1.97 -13.64
CA LYS A 129 -16.96 -0.78 -14.29
C LYS A 129 -15.50 -0.98 -14.65
N ALA A 130 -14.69 -1.54 -13.75
CA ALA A 130 -13.27 -1.80 -13.99
C ALA A 130 -13.05 -2.79 -15.14
N ILE A 131 -13.87 -3.85 -15.21
CA ILE A 131 -13.85 -4.83 -16.31
C ILE A 131 -14.30 -4.18 -17.61
N SER A 132 -15.39 -3.41 -17.61
CA SER A 132 -15.95 -2.82 -18.83
C SER A 132 -15.02 -1.80 -19.50
N ILE A 133 -14.19 -1.11 -18.72
CA ILE A 133 -13.18 -0.17 -19.23
C ILE A 133 -11.79 -0.80 -19.39
N GLY A 134 -11.66 -2.12 -19.23
CA GLY A 134 -10.44 -2.87 -19.55
C GLY A 134 -9.28 -2.68 -18.57
N ILE A 135 -9.54 -2.23 -17.34
CA ILE A 135 -8.50 -2.02 -16.32
C ILE A 135 -8.02 -3.34 -15.72
N MET A 136 -8.90 -4.34 -15.68
CA MET A 136 -8.65 -5.65 -15.09
C MET A 136 -9.35 -6.74 -15.89
N SER A 137 -8.78 -7.93 -15.85
CA SER A 137 -9.37 -9.11 -16.50
C SER A 137 -10.62 -9.60 -15.75
N PRO A 138 -11.63 -10.15 -16.43
CA PRO A 138 -12.77 -10.78 -15.76
C PRO A 138 -12.40 -12.10 -15.07
N ASN A 139 -11.32 -12.75 -15.51
CA ASN A 139 -10.84 -14.02 -14.99
C ASN A 139 -9.56 -13.82 -14.17
N ILE A 140 -9.70 -13.30 -12.97
CA ILE A 140 -8.57 -13.15 -12.05
C ILE A 140 -8.43 -14.41 -11.20
N ASN A 141 -7.21 -14.74 -10.84
CA ASN A 141 -6.93 -15.75 -9.83
C ASN A 141 -6.24 -15.07 -8.65
N ILE A 142 -6.98 -14.89 -7.56
CA ILE A 142 -6.41 -14.32 -6.33
C ILE A 142 -5.68 -15.44 -5.60
N PRO A 143 -4.37 -15.30 -5.32
CA PRO A 143 -3.62 -16.31 -4.60
C PRO A 143 -4.27 -16.60 -3.25
N SER A 144 -4.39 -17.87 -2.87
CA SER A 144 -5.01 -18.29 -1.60
C SER A 144 -4.24 -17.80 -0.37
N ASN A 145 -2.99 -17.41 -0.57
CA ASN A 145 -2.10 -16.84 0.44
C ASN A 145 -2.04 -15.30 0.40
N TYR A 146 -2.92 -14.65 -0.38
CA TYR A 146 -3.01 -13.20 -0.39
C TYR A 146 -3.35 -12.67 1.01
N CYS A 147 -2.55 -11.70 1.47
CA CYS A 147 -2.52 -11.18 2.84
C CYS A 147 -3.94 -10.88 3.36
N SER A 148 -4.43 -11.79 4.19
CA SER A 148 -5.72 -11.73 4.89
C SER A 148 -6.94 -11.48 4.02
N LEU A 149 -7.13 -12.31 2.98
CA LEU A 149 -8.47 -12.66 2.49
C LEU A 149 -8.90 -13.95 3.19
N ASN A 150 -10.02 -13.91 3.92
CA ASN A 150 -10.63 -15.12 4.46
C ASN A 150 -10.82 -16.14 3.30
N LYS A 151 -10.43 -17.40 3.53
CA LYS A 151 -10.16 -18.48 2.56
C LYS A 151 -11.33 -18.93 1.64
N THR A 152 -12.34 -18.10 1.42
CA THR A 152 -13.58 -18.39 0.69
C THR A 152 -13.80 -17.51 -0.54
N ALA A 153 -12.75 -16.93 -1.11
CA ALA A 153 -12.83 -16.16 -2.36
C ALA A 153 -12.25 -16.94 -3.55
N THR A 154 -12.89 -18.05 -3.94
CA THR A 154 -12.71 -18.58 -5.30
C THR A 154 -13.63 -17.79 -6.23
N ILE A 155 -13.08 -17.17 -7.27
CA ILE A 155 -13.83 -16.35 -8.24
C ILE A 155 -14.92 -17.16 -8.97
N LYS A 156 -14.75 -18.48 -9.10
CA LYS A 156 -15.82 -19.41 -9.55
C LYS A 156 -17.02 -19.52 -8.59
N SER A 157 -16.84 -19.24 -7.30
CA SER A 157 -17.92 -19.25 -6.29
C SER A 157 -18.72 -17.95 -6.26
N PHE A 158 -18.12 -16.81 -6.62
CA PHE A 158 -18.83 -15.52 -6.57
C PHE A 158 -19.71 -15.28 -7.79
N ILE A 159 -19.27 -15.71 -8.98
CA ILE A 159 -20.08 -15.61 -10.21
C ILE A 159 -21.27 -16.58 -10.18
N LYS A 160 -21.15 -17.74 -9.50
CA LYS A 160 -22.18 -18.80 -9.52
C LYS A 160 -23.22 -18.73 -8.39
N LYS A 161 -23.08 -17.82 -7.42
CA LYS A 161 -24.04 -17.68 -6.31
C LYS A 161 -25.07 -16.56 -6.53
N TRP A 162 -24.95 -15.80 -7.63
CA TRP A 162 -25.78 -14.63 -7.91
C TRP A 162 -26.25 -14.56 -9.39
N PHE A 163 -26.23 -15.70 -10.08
CA PHE A 163 -27.04 -16.00 -11.26
C PHE A 163 -27.84 -17.27 -10.98
#